data_AF-A0AA96M3W6-F1
#
_entry.id   AF-A0AA96M3W6-F1
#
_cell.length_a   1.000
_cell.length_b   1.000
_cell.length_c   1.000
_cell.angle_alpha   90.00
_cell.angle_beta   90.00
_cell.angle_gamma   90.00
#
_symmetry.space_group_name_H-M   'P 1'
#
loop_
_entity.id
_entity.type
_entity.pdbx_description
1 polymer ?
#
loop_
_entity_poly.entity_id
_entity_poly.type
_entity_poly.pdbx_seq_one_letter_code
_entity_poly.pdbx_strand_id
1 'polypeptide(L)'
;MSLNNVQKYALTIALLCGVSGIPTLAHADDGQCEMMSAIKTVDYGRYRKEDMQKGSAEHVGKVYNGYASVTREFQVSVLCPDTRKMRVSISGAARQNLAYRFTDSGAMKIAFKDGRVDGNAVQLAAVDIGAVAVQGGASQVTLPPEKALAAVNGTEVAGQQFTATMMVTTYLSEKAFSVTNATDFTETLTLNADTLSAQ
;
A
#
# COMPACT_ATOMS: atom_id res chain seq x y z
N MET A 1 27.52 3.51 91.79
CA MET A 1 28.11 3.20 90.45
C MET A 1 27.08 3.65 89.42
N SER A 2 27.30 4.79 88.77
CA SER A 2 27.93 4.89 87.43
C SER A 2 27.07 4.23 86.34
N LEU A 3 26.65 4.85 85.24
CA LEU A 3 27.00 6.10 84.57
C LEU A 3 25.82 6.49 83.63
N ASN A 4 25.48 7.79 83.62
CA ASN A 4 25.22 8.68 82.48
C ASN A 4 24.32 8.24 81.29
N ASN A 5 23.21 8.95 81.02
CA ASN A 5 23.10 10.20 80.19
C ASN A 5 23.43 9.94 78.70
N VAL A 6 22.70 10.41 77.68
CA VAL A 6 21.61 11.40 77.60
C VAL A 6 21.06 11.37 76.15
N GLN A 7 19.75 11.64 76.03
CA GLN A 7 18.99 12.26 74.91
C GLN A 7 19.23 11.82 73.46
N LYS A 8 18.20 11.69 72.61
CA LYS A 8 17.41 12.82 72.10
C LYS A 8 16.18 12.35 71.32
N TYR A 9 15.05 13.03 71.56
CA TYR A 9 14.03 13.56 70.63
C TYR A 9 13.55 12.65 69.46
N ALA A 10 12.28 12.62 69.05
CA ALA A 10 11.16 13.52 69.24
C ALA A 10 9.90 12.93 68.57
N LEU A 11 8.75 13.32 69.10
CA LEU A 11 7.48 13.63 68.42
C LEU A 11 6.82 12.62 67.45
N THR A 12 5.71 12.07 67.96
CA THR A 12 4.37 12.02 67.32
C THR A 12 4.15 12.80 66.02
N ILE A 13 3.45 12.20 65.04
CA ILE A 13 2.14 12.66 64.48
C ILE A 13 1.76 11.80 63.26
N ALA A 14 0.49 11.39 63.22
CA ALA A 14 -0.19 10.72 62.12
C ALA A 14 -0.32 11.60 60.86
N LEU A 15 -0.37 11.03 59.65
CA LEU A 15 -1.06 11.68 58.53
C LEU A 15 -1.39 10.77 57.32
N LEU A 16 -2.69 10.66 57.05
CA LEU A 16 -3.43 10.79 55.78
C LEU A 16 -3.09 9.92 54.55
N CYS A 17 -4.13 9.18 54.13
CA CYS A 17 -4.34 8.58 52.81
C CYS A 17 -4.17 9.61 51.69
N GLY A 18 -3.14 9.45 50.86
CA GLY A 18 -3.03 10.07 49.55
C GLY A 18 -3.38 9.05 48.46
N VAL A 19 -4.48 9.29 47.75
CA VAL A 19 -4.87 8.56 46.53
C VAL A 19 -3.78 8.77 45.48
N SER A 20 -2.91 7.78 45.30
CA SER A 20 -2.01 7.72 44.16
C SER A 20 -2.83 7.25 42.95
N GLY A 21 -3.24 8.21 42.12
CA GLY A 21 -3.73 7.94 40.78
C GLY A 21 -2.67 7.17 40.01
N ILE A 22 -3.00 5.95 39.60
CA ILE A 22 -2.17 5.16 38.71
C ILE A 22 -2.20 5.88 37.35
N PRO A 23 -1.08 6.40 36.83
CA PRO A 23 -1.07 6.83 35.45
C PRO A 23 -1.25 5.57 34.62
N THR A 24 -2.41 5.42 33.98
CA THR A 24 -2.55 4.52 32.86
C THR A 24 -1.54 4.98 31.82
N LEU A 25 -0.42 4.25 31.71
CA LEU A 25 0.47 4.37 30.57
C LEU A 25 -0.39 4.05 29.35
N ALA A 26 -0.79 5.09 28.62
CA ALA A 26 -1.33 4.92 27.29
C ALA A 26 -0.22 4.22 26.50
N HIS A 27 -0.45 2.96 26.16
CA HIS A 27 0.38 2.25 25.21
C HIS A 27 0.38 3.10 23.94
N ALA A 28 1.55 3.61 23.57
CA ALA A 28 1.75 4.18 22.25
C ALA A 28 1.40 3.07 21.26
N ASP A 29 0.28 3.25 20.57
CA ASP A 29 0.03 2.56 19.31
C ASP A 29 1.28 2.78 18.46
N ASP A 30 1.85 1.71 17.91
CA ASP A 30 3.14 1.71 17.20
C ASP A 30 3.05 2.45 15.85
N GLY A 31 2.32 3.57 15.77
CA GLY A 31 2.38 4.56 14.71
C GLY A 31 2.32 4.00 13.30
N GLN A 32 1.63 2.89 13.08
CA GLN A 32 1.65 2.20 11.79
C GLN A 32 0.65 2.86 10.86
N CYS A 33 1.03 3.01 9.59
CA CYS A 33 0.12 3.56 8.61
C CYS A 33 -0.94 2.52 8.24
N GLU A 34 -2.20 2.94 8.24
CA GLU A 34 -3.31 2.13 7.79
C GLU A 34 -3.45 2.25 6.27
N MET A 35 -3.46 1.11 5.58
CA MET A 35 -3.78 1.04 4.17
C MET A 35 -5.25 0.68 3.99
N MET A 36 -5.96 1.51 3.21
CA MET A 36 -7.36 1.29 2.88
C MET A 36 -7.54 1.23 1.36
N SER A 37 -8.42 0.33 0.93
CA SER A 37 -8.93 0.33 -0.44
C SER A 37 -10.45 0.36 -0.40
N ALA A 38 -11.05 1.18 -1.25
CA ALA A 38 -12.51 1.27 -1.34
C ALA A 38 -13.15 -0.04 -1.83
N ILE A 39 -12.38 -0.89 -2.53
CA ILE A 39 -12.88 -2.13 -3.14
C ILE A 39 -11.91 -3.27 -2.82
N LYS A 40 -12.42 -4.32 -2.17
CA LYS A 40 -11.64 -5.54 -1.85
C LYS A 40 -11.76 -6.63 -2.92
N THR A 41 -12.78 -6.56 -3.77
CA THR A 41 -13.05 -7.52 -4.83
C THR A 41 -13.42 -6.79 -6.12
N VAL A 42 -12.66 -7.03 -7.19
CA VAL A 42 -12.96 -6.48 -8.52
C VAL A 42 -13.60 -7.57 -9.37
N ASP A 43 -14.91 -7.48 -9.58
CA ASP A 43 -15.64 -8.43 -10.41
C ASP A 43 -15.69 -7.95 -11.88
N TYR A 44 -15.15 -8.78 -12.76
CA TYR A 44 -15.18 -8.54 -14.20
C TYR A 44 -16.36 -9.25 -14.89
N GLY A 45 -17.13 -10.05 -14.16
CA GLY A 45 -18.20 -10.87 -14.69
C GLY A 45 -17.68 -11.93 -15.66
N ARG A 46 -18.46 -12.20 -16.71
CA ARG A 46 -18.09 -13.19 -17.72
C ARG A 46 -17.28 -12.54 -18.84
N TYR A 47 -16.09 -13.08 -19.09
CA TYR A 47 -15.34 -12.75 -20.30
C TYR A 47 -15.91 -13.48 -21.51
N ARG A 48 -16.18 -12.72 -22.56
CA ARG A 48 -16.46 -13.21 -23.91
C ARG A 48 -15.49 -12.57 -24.86
N LYS A 49 -14.94 -13.35 -25.78
CA LYS A 49 -13.89 -12.90 -26.69
C LYS A 49 -14.36 -11.73 -27.54
N GLU A 50 -15.60 -11.80 -28.02
CA GLU A 50 -16.27 -10.80 -28.85
C GLU A 50 -16.52 -9.46 -28.13
N ASP A 51 -16.62 -9.49 -26.80
CA ASP A 51 -16.87 -8.30 -25.97
C ASP A 51 -15.55 -7.60 -25.55
N MET A 52 -14.40 -8.22 -25.83
CA MET A 52 -13.09 -7.72 -25.45
C MET A 52 -12.37 -7.08 -26.63
N GLN A 53 -11.63 -6.02 -26.34
CA GLN A 53 -10.88 -5.33 -27.39
C GLN A 53 -9.60 -6.09 -27.71
N LYS A 54 -9.41 -6.44 -28.98
CA LYS A 54 -8.13 -6.97 -29.44
C LYS A 54 -7.07 -5.89 -29.22
N GLY A 55 -6.02 -6.23 -28.51
CA GLY A 55 -4.98 -5.29 -28.16
C GLY A 55 -3.71 -6.00 -27.80
N SER A 56 -2.74 -5.19 -27.38
CA SER A 56 -1.51 -5.70 -26.84
C SER A 56 -1.14 -4.97 -25.56
N ALA A 57 -0.53 -5.70 -24.63
CA ALA A 57 0.00 -5.14 -23.42
C ALA A 57 1.51 -5.36 -23.40
N GLU A 58 2.27 -4.29 -23.58
CA GLU A 58 3.69 -4.35 -23.32
C GLU A 58 3.95 -4.40 -21.81
N HIS A 59 4.66 -5.43 -21.37
CA HIS A 59 5.15 -5.57 -20.01
C HIS A 59 6.65 -5.82 -20.09
N VAL A 60 7.43 -4.81 -19.67
CA VAL A 60 8.90 -4.84 -19.61
C VAL A 60 9.51 -5.33 -20.94
N GLY A 61 9.17 -4.65 -22.04
CA GLY A 61 9.71 -4.95 -23.38
C GLY A 61 9.13 -6.19 -24.06
N LYS A 62 8.17 -6.89 -23.44
CA LYS A 62 7.45 -8.01 -24.07
C LYS A 62 5.99 -7.68 -24.32
N VAL A 63 5.57 -7.86 -25.56
CA VAL A 63 4.20 -7.57 -26.02
C VAL A 63 3.32 -8.80 -25.83
N TYR A 64 2.34 -8.71 -24.93
CA TYR A 64 1.26 -9.69 -24.84
C TYR A 64 0.17 -9.36 -25.83
N ASN A 65 0.09 -10.10 -26.92
CA ASN A 65 -1.04 -10.03 -27.84
C ASN A 65 -2.23 -10.80 -27.25
N GLY A 66 -3.40 -10.17 -27.24
CA GLY A 66 -4.59 -10.82 -26.73
C GLY A 66 -5.80 -9.90 -26.76
N TYR A 67 -6.67 -10.14 -25.79
CA TYR A 67 -7.95 -9.47 -25.62
C TYR A 67 -7.92 -8.74 -24.29
N ALA A 68 -8.07 -7.42 -24.32
CA ALA A 68 -8.08 -6.56 -23.16
C ALA A 68 -9.50 -6.43 -22.61
N SER A 69 -9.64 -6.51 -21.29
CA SER A 69 -10.88 -6.16 -20.61
C SER A 69 -11.09 -4.65 -20.59
N VAL A 70 -12.31 -4.23 -20.23
CA VAL A 70 -12.53 -2.88 -19.72
C VAL A 70 -11.62 -2.65 -18.50
N THR A 71 -11.02 -1.47 -18.40
CA THR A 71 -10.25 -1.07 -17.22
C THR A 71 -11.18 -0.80 -16.04
N ARG A 72 -10.88 -1.39 -14.89
CA ARG A 72 -11.58 -1.09 -13.62
C ARG A 72 -10.74 -0.11 -12.83
N GLU A 73 -11.38 0.90 -12.26
CA GLU A 73 -10.73 1.95 -11.47
C GLU A 73 -11.29 1.96 -10.04
N PHE A 74 -10.41 2.09 -9.05
CA PHE A 74 -10.80 2.24 -7.66
C PHE A 74 -9.77 3.05 -6.86
N GLN A 75 -10.24 3.69 -5.80
CA GLN A 75 -9.40 4.49 -4.92
C GLN A 75 -8.61 3.62 -3.95
N VAL A 76 -7.33 3.94 -3.81
CA VAL A 76 -6.41 3.41 -2.80
C VAL A 76 -5.93 4.56 -1.95
N SER A 77 -5.90 4.37 -0.63
CA SER A 77 -5.41 5.36 0.32
C SER A 77 -4.50 4.75 1.37
N VAL A 78 -3.51 5.52 1.80
CA VAL A 78 -2.67 5.24 2.96
C VAL A 78 -2.82 6.40 3.93
N LEU A 79 -3.07 6.11 5.21
CA LEU A 79 -3.21 7.09 6.28
C LEU A 79 -2.18 6.78 7.36
N CYS A 80 -1.36 7.77 7.70
CA CYS A 80 -0.33 7.69 8.72
C CYS A 80 -0.65 8.64 9.88
N PRO A 81 -0.30 8.27 11.13
CA PRO A 81 -0.48 9.14 12.30
C PRO A 81 0.48 10.33 12.33
N ASP A 82 1.60 10.25 11.60
CA ASP A 82 2.63 11.27 11.47
C ASP A 82 3.10 11.40 10.01
N THR A 83 3.75 12.53 9.70
CA THR A 83 4.21 12.84 8.34
C THR A 83 5.32 11.88 7.89
N ARG A 84 5.06 11.12 6.83
CA ARG A 84 5.99 10.11 6.27
C ARG A 84 5.99 10.10 4.75
N LYS A 85 7.09 9.63 4.16
CA LYS A 85 7.11 9.24 2.74
C LYS A 85 6.40 7.89 2.64
N MET A 86 5.26 7.85 1.96
CA MET A 86 4.42 6.66 1.81
C MET A 86 4.66 6.01 0.46
N ARG A 87 4.92 4.70 0.47
CA ARG A 87 5.10 3.89 -0.73
C ARG A 87 4.09 2.75 -0.77
N VAL A 88 3.49 2.54 -1.94
CA VAL A 88 2.53 1.45 -2.15
C VAL A 88 3.14 0.39 -3.04
N SER A 89 3.27 -0.83 -2.55
CA SER A 89 3.67 -1.98 -3.36
C SER A 89 2.50 -2.96 -3.51
N ILE A 90 2.59 -3.83 -4.51
CA ILE A 90 1.61 -4.89 -4.72
C ILE A 90 2.35 -6.21 -4.78
N SER A 91 1.94 -7.15 -3.93
CA SER A 91 2.37 -8.55 -3.98
C SER A 91 1.32 -9.37 -4.72
N GLY A 92 1.78 -10.22 -5.61
CA GLY A 92 0.91 -11.10 -6.41
C GLY A 92 1.76 -12.02 -7.26
N ALA A 93 1.14 -13.06 -7.81
CA ALA A 93 1.86 -13.93 -8.72
C ALA A 93 2.32 -13.12 -9.95
N ALA A 94 3.60 -13.23 -10.29
CA ALA A 94 4.18 -12.58 -11.45
C ALA A 94 4.52 -13.62 -12.54
N ARG A 95 4.46 -13.20 -13.80
CA ARG A 95 5.05 -13.94 -14.91
C ARG A 95 6.54 -13.62 -15.03
N GLN A 96 7.27 -14.47 -15.75
CA GLN A 96 8.72 -14.32 -15.99
C GLN A 96 9.13 -12.98 -16.62
N ASN A 97 8.21 -12.22 -17.19
CA ASN A 97 8.46 -10.91 -17.78
C ASN A 97 7.92 -9.75 -16.94
N LEU A 98 7.72 -9.96 -15.63
CA LEU A 98 7.27 -8.94 -14.70
C LEU A 98 5.92 -8.32 -15.09
N ALA A 99 5.02 -9.14 -15.65
CA ALA A 99 3.59 -8.84 -15.67
C ALA A 99 2.93 -9.54 -14.48
N TYR A 100 1.89 -8.97 -13.88
CA TYR A 100 1.08 -9.73 -12.94
C TYR A 100 0.40 -10.88 -13.68
N ARG A 101 0.44 -12.07 -13.10
CA ARG A 101 -0.21 -13.26 -13.64
C ARG A 101 -1.72 -13.07 -13.50
N PHE A 102 -2.44 -13.35 -14.58
CA PHE A 102 -3.89 -13.50 -14.56
C PHE A 102 -4.23 -14.81 -15.27
N THR A 103 -4.58 -15.84 -14.50
CA THR A 103 -4.70 -17.24 -14.97
C THR A 103 -3.38 -17.77 -15.54
N ASP A 104 -3.38 -18.95 -16.15
CA ASP A 104 -2.23 -19.45 -16.91
C ASP A 104 -2.10 -18.84 -18.30
N SER A 105 -3.19 -18.27 -18.83
CA SER A 105 -3.32 -17.82 -20.22
C SER A 105 -3.52 -16.31 -20.37
N GLY A 106 -3.19 -15.51 -19.35
CA GLY A 106 -3.40 -14.04 -19.36
C GLY A 106 -2.50 -13.21 -18.43
N ALA A 107 -2.53 -11.90 -18.56
CA ALA A 107 -1.74 -10.99 -17.72
C ALA A 107 -2.61 -9.87 -17.16
N MET A 108 -2.21 -9.30 -16.03
CA MET A 108 -2.81 -8.11 -15.44
C MET A 108 -1.85 -6.94 -15.56
N LYS A 109 -2.34 -5.83 -16.11
CA LYS A 109 -1.68 -4.54 -16.04
C LYS A 109 -2.28 -3.74 -14.89
N ILE A 110 -1.40 -3.23 -14.04
CA ILE A 110 -1.75 -2.32 -12.96
C ILE A 110 -1.09 -0.98 -13.22
N ALA A 111 -1.88 0.09 -13.18
CA ALA A 111 -1.39 1.45 -13.26
C ALA A 111 -2.03 2.32 -12.19
N PHE A 112 -1.41 3.46 -11.90
CA PHE A 112 -1.93 4.45 -10.96
C PHE A 112 -1.94 5.82 -11.62
N LYS A 113 -2.95 6.62 -11.29
CA LYS A 113 -3.10 8.03 -11.69
C LYS A 113 -3.71 8.86 -10.56
N ASP A 114 -3.83 10.17 -10.78
CA ASP A 114 -4.52 11.12 -9.89
C ASP A 114 -3.98 11.14 -8.45
N GLY A 115 -2.67 10.93 -8.30
CA GLY A 115 -1.99 10.91 -7.01
C GLY A 115 -2.17 12.21 -6.23
N ARG A 116 -2.44 12.09 -4.92
CA ARG A 116 -2.47 13.21 -3.98
C ARG A 116 -1.78 12.88 -2.66
N VAL A 117 -1.11 13.86 -2.09
CA VAL A 117 -0.58 13.83 -0.72
C VAL A 117 -1.19 14.99 0.05
N ASP A 118 -1.87 14.70 1.16
CA ASP A 118 -2.59 15.67 2.00
C ASP A 118 -3.52 16.58 1.17
N GLY A 119 -4.17 16.01 0.15
CA GLY A 119 -5.07 16.71 -0.77
C GLY A 119 -4.40 17.41 -1.96
N ASN A 120 -3.08 17.62 -1.92
CA ASN A 120 -2.33 18.26 -2.99
C ASN A 120 -1.99 17.28 -4.12
N ALA A 121 -2.19 17.69 -5.37
CA ALA A 121 -1.84 16.87 -6.53
C ALA A 121 -0.31 16.64 -6.60
N VAL A 122 0.08 15.39 -6.88
CA VAL A 122 1.47 14.97 -7.04
C VAL A 122 1.64 14.17 -8.33
N GLN A 123 2.87 14.05 -8.80
CA GLN A 123 3.21 13.05 -9.80
C GLN A 123 3.46 11.70 -9.11
N LEU A 124 3.52 10.65 -9.91
CA LEU A 124 3.74 9.28 -9.47
C LEU A 124 4.97 8.68 -10.14
N ALA A 125 5.75 7.92 -9.38
CA ALA A 125 6.91 7.18 -9.87
C ALA A 125 6.82 5.71 -9.45
N ALA A 126 7.24 4.80 -10.33
CA ALA A 126 7.47 3.40 -10.00
C ALA A 126 8.97 3.21 -9.75
N VAL A 127 9.32 2.82 -8.53
CA VAL A 127 10.71 2.66 -8.08
C VAL A 127 10.97 1.26 -7.54
N ASP A 128 12.23 0.86 -7.45
CA ASP A 128 12.61 -0.36 -6.75
C ASP A 128 12.17 -0.29 -5.28
N ILE A 129 11.65 -1.42 -4.77
CA ILE A 129 11.38 -1.56 -3.34
C ILE A 129 12.70 -1.35 -2.58
N GLY A 130 12.67 -0.48 -1.57
CA GLY A 130 13.88 -0.09 -0.82
C GLY A 130 14.76 0.97 -1.48
N ALA A 131 14.35 1.58 -2.61
CA ALA A 131 15.13 2.66 -3.24
C ALA A 131 15.36 3.83 -2.26
N VAL A 132 16.60 4.31 -2.16
CA VAL A 132 16.99 5.40 -1.24
C VAL A 132 16.57 6.78 -1.76
N ALA A 133 16.56 6.94 -3.09
CA ALA A 133 16.18 8.18 -3.75
C ALA A 133 15.17 7.90 -4.86
N VAL A 134 14.20 8.80 -5.00
CA VAL A 134 13.19 8.76 -6.05
C VAL A 134 13.33 10.02 -6.89
N GLN A 135 13.42 9.83 -8.20
CA GLN A 135 13.44 10.91 -9.19
C GLN A 135 12.48 10.62 -10.33
N GLY A 136 12.17 11.66 -11.10
CA GLY A 136 11.18 11.61 -12.17
C GLY A 136 9.75 11.69 -11.62
N GLY A 137 8.79 11.35 -12.48
CA GLY A 137 7.37 11.39 -12.16
C GLY A 137 6.52 11.53 -13.41
N ALA A 138 5.32 10.95 -13.37
CA ALA A 138 4.30 11.09 -14.40
C ALA A 138 2.92 11.23 -13.77
N SER A 139 1.96 11.79 -14.51
CA SER A 139 0.55 11.86 -14.06
C SER A 139 -0.10 10.48 -13.97
N GLN A 140 0.43 9.51 -14.72
CA GLN A 140 0.04 8.10 -14.67
C GLN A 140 1.28 7.23 -14.82
N VAL A 141 1.38 6.17 -14.01
CA VAL A 141 2.50 5.24 -14.05
C VAL A 141 2.00 3.80 -14.01
N THR A 142 2.59 2.92 -14.82
CA THR A 142 2.38 1.48 -14.69
C THR A 142 3.23 0.97 -13.54
N LEU A 143 2.65 0.22 -12.60
CA LEU A 143 3.37 -0.37 -11.48
C LEU A 143 3.57 -1.86 -11.76
N PRO A 144 4.75 -2.31 -12.23
CA PRO A 144 5.01 -3.74 -12.40
C PRO A 144 5.25 -4.42 -11.05
N PRO A 145 5.30 -5.77 -11.00
CA PRO A 145 5.75 -6.51 -9.83
C PRO A 145 7.12 -6.03 -9.34
N GLU A 146 7.36 -6.19 -8.04
CA GLU A 146 8.63 -5.87 -7.37
C GLU A 146 9.00 -4.37 -7.38
N LYS A 147 8.05 -3.50 -7.78
CA LYS A 147 8.17 -2.05 -7.66
C LYS A 147 7.25 -1.50 -6.58
N ALA A 148 7.60 -0.33 -6.07
CA ALA A 148 6.78 0.49 -5.22
C ALA A 148 6.39 1.78 -5.96
N LEU A 149 5.15 2.21 -5.75
CA LEU A 149 4.62 3.50 -6.16
C LEU A 149 5.05 4.54 -5.13
N ALA A 150 5.67 5.63 -5.59
CA ALA A 150 6.03 6.77 -4.76
C ALA A 150 5.35 8.05 -5.30
N ALA A 151 4.96 8.93 -4.36
CA ALA A 151 4.47 10.27 -4.67
C ALA A 151 5.64 11.25 -4.82
N VAL A 152 5.64 12.05 -5.89
CA VAL A 152 6.76 12.95 -6.20
C VAL A 152 6.31 14.33 -6.64
N ASN A 153 7.09 15.35 -6.27
CA ASN A 153 7.02 16.71 -6.78
C ASN A 153 8.45 17.22 -6.95
N GLY A 154 9.11 16.76 -8.02
CA GLY A 154 10.56 16.87 -8.22
C GLY A 154 11.35 15.83 -7.41
N THR A 155 11.04 15.68 -6.12
CA THR A 155 11.55 14.62 -5.23
C THR A 155 10.39 13.94 -4.49
N GLU A 156 10.68 12.86 -3.76
CA GLU A 156 9.67 12.13 -2.99
C GLU A 156 9.01 13.02 -1.93
N VAL A 157 7.68 13.03 -1.92
CA VAL A 157 6.87 13.87 -1.03
C VAL A 157 6.47 13.08 0.22
N ALA A 158 6.55 13.73 1.38
CA ALA A 158 6.03 13.21 2.63
C ALA A 158 4.68 13.85 2.99
N GLY A 159 3.83 13.12 3.69
CA GLY A 159 2.54 13.60 4.19
C GLY A 159 1.92 12.62 5.19
N GLN A 160 0.70 12.88 5.61
CA GLN A 160 -0.06 11.98 6.50
C GLN A 160 -1.07 11.15 5.72
N GLN A 161 -1.53 11.62 4.57
CA GLN A 161 -2.48 10.91 3.72
C GLN A 161 -1.99 10.85 2.28
N PHE A 162 -1.92 9.66 1.71
CA PHE A 162 -1.73 9.44 0.27
C PHE A 162 -2.99 8.85 -0.34
N THR A 163 -3.39 9.33 -1.51
CA THR A 163 -4.49 8.74 -2.30
C THR A 163 -4.10 8.64 -3.77
N ALA A 164 -4.51 7.57 -4.44
CA ALA A 164 -4.39 7.44 -5.89
C ALA A 164 -5.50 6.56 -6.47
N THR A 165 -5.80 6.77 -7.75
CA THR A 165 -6.69 5.89 -8.51
C THR A 165 -5.89 4.72 -9.07
N MET A 166 -6.15 3.51 -8.59
CA MET A 166 -5.61 2.27 -9.15
C MET A 166 -6.46 1.83 -10.35
N MET A 167 -5.78 1.48 -11.44
CA MET A 167 -6.36 1.03 -12.69
C MET A 167 -5.93 -0.40 -12.95
N VAL A 168 -6.89 -1.31 -13.17
CA VAL A 168 -6.62 -2.72 -13.43
C VAL A 168 -7.22 -3.11 -14.78
N THR A 169 -6.37 -3.63 -15.67
CA THR A 169 -6.76 -4.18 -16.97
C THR A 169 -6.24 -5.60 -17.07
N THR A 170 -7.15 -6.55 -17.33
CA THR A 170 -6.79 -7.95 -17.56
C THR A 170 -6.68 -8.20 -19.07
N TYR A 171 -5.72 -9.03 -19.45
CA TYR A 171 -5.47 -9.45 -20.83
C TYR A 171 -5.53 -10.96 -20.91
N LEU A 172 -6.31 -11.50 -21.83
CA LEU A 172 -6.44 -12.93 -22.07
C LEU A 172 -5.92 -13.26 -23.47
N SER A 173 -5.10 -14.31 -23.58
CA SER A 173 -4.67 -14.84 -24.87
C SER A 173 -5.80 -15.62 -25.54
N GLU A 174 -5.65 -15.91 -26.84
CA GLU A 174 -6.58 -16.75 -27.60
C GLU A 174 -6.87 -18.11 -26.91
N LYS A 175 -5.86 -18.70 -26.28
CA LYS A 175 -5.96 -19.98 -25.57
C LYS A 175 -6.99 -19.94 -24.43
N ALA A 176 -7.16 -18.79 -23.77
CA ALA A 176 -8.13 -18.65 -22.67
C ALA A 176 -9.59 -18.81 -23.14
N PHE A 177 -9.86 -18.60 -24.44
CA PHE A 177 -11.19 -18.77 -25.04
C PHE A 177 -11.37 -20.10 -25.75
N SER A 178 -10.31 -20.92 -25.81
CA SER A 178 -10.32 -22.24 -26.44
C SER A 178 -10.73 -23.32 -25.42
N VAL A 179 -11.91 -23.16 -24.83
CA VAL A 179 -12.44 -24.05 -23.78
C VAL A 179 -13.79 -24.63 -24.20
N THR A 180 -14.06 -25.88 -23.82
CA THR A 180 -15.35 -26.54 -24.10
C THR A 180 -16.44 -26.10 -23.11
N ASN A 181 -16.04 -25.76 -21.88
CA ASN A 181 -16.93 -25.32 -20.79
C ASN A 181 -16.43 -24.01 -20.19
N ALA A 182 -17.32 -23.27 -19.53
CA ALA A 182 -16.93 -22.09 -18.76
C ALA A 182 -15.87 -22.45 -17.71
N THR A 183 -14.87 -21.58 -17.56
CA THR A 183 -13.79 -21.71 -16.58
C THR A 183 -13.77 -20.46 -15.71
N ASP A 184 -13.72 -20.65 -14.40
CA ASP A 184 -13.66 -19.54 -13.45
C ASP A 184 -12.22 -19.11 -13.24
N PHE A 185 -12.01 -17.79 -13.16
CA PHE A 185 -10.72 -17.19 -12.93
C PHE A 185 -10.75 -16.38 -11.64
N THR A 186 -9.77 -16.62 -10.77
CA THR A 186 -9.60 -15.88 -9.52
C THR A 186 -8.13 -15.63 -9.30
N GLU A 187 -7.80 -14.39 -8.98
CA GLU A 187 -6.45 -13.98 -8.59
C GLU A 187 -6.53 -13.13 -7.34
N THR A 188 -5.52 -13.24 -6.51
CA THR A 188 -5.37 -12.43 -5.29
C THR A 188 -4.15 -11.54 -5.44
N LEU A 189 -4.36 -10.25 -5.19
CA LEU A 189 -3.31 -9.25 -5.06
C LEU A 189 -3.38 -8.68 -3.65
N THR A 190 -2.21 -8.48 -3.05
CA THR A 190 -2.08 -7.85 -1.73
C THR A 190 -1.44 -6.50 -1.92
N LEU A 191 -2.08 -5.44 -1.46
CA LEU A 191 -1.49 -4.10 -1.43
C LEU A 191 -0.77 -3.95 -0.09
N ASN A 192 0.44 -3.38 -0.12
CA ASN A 192 1.24 -3.12 1.08
C ASN A 192 1.68 -1.66 1.11
N ALA A 193 1.68 -1.05 2.30
CA ALA A 193 2.26 0.26 2.55
C ALA A 193 3.61 0.11 3.24
N ASP A 194 4.66 0.66 2.63
CA ASP A 194 5.94 0.88 3.29
C ASP A 194 6.10 2.38 3.56
N THR A 195 6.66 2.73 4.71
CA THR A 195 6.89 4.14 5.05
C THR A 195 8.31 4.44 5.45
N LEU A 196 8.78 5.61 5.04
CA LEU A 196 10.08 6.16 5.39
C LEU A 196 9.87 7.46 6.16
N SER A 197 10.77 7.74 7.10
CA SER A 197 10.78 9.00 7.83
C SER A 197 10.94 10.19 6.87
N ALA A 198 10.29 11.31 7.20
CA ALA A 198 10.23 12.50 6.36
C ALA A 198 11.51 13.37 6.35
N GLN A 199 12.65 12.85 6.83
CA GLN A 199 13.96 13.54 6.84
C GLN A 199 14.20 14.40 5.58
#